data_AF-A0A2S8F3N5-F1
#
_entry.id   AF-A0A2S8F3N5-F1
#
_cell.length_a   1.000
_cell.length_b   1.000
_cell.length_c   1.000
_cell.angle_alpha   90.00
_cell.angle_beta   90.00
_cell.angle_gamma   90.00
#
_symmetry.space_group_name_H-M   'P 1'
#
loop_
_entity.id
_entity.type
_entity.pdbx_description
1 polymer ?
#
loop_
_entity_poly.entity_id
_entity_poly.type
_entity_poly.pdbx_seq_one_letter_code
_entity_poly.pdbx_strand_id
1 'polypeptide(L)'
;MNAQTTIDLTRQAMMMCLVIGAPVLVVGMVVGLLIGFLQALTQVQDQTVSFVPKILAMAVALAFTLPWLLHKLAGYTVELFSNIPDRIAGG
;
A
#
# COMPACT_ATOMS: atom_id res chain seq x y z
N MET A 1 -24.01 -8.64 -15.72
CA MET A 1 -23.19 -8.49 -14.50
C MET A 1 -24.03 -8.78 -13.26
N ASN A 2 -23.81 -9.92 -12.60
CA ASN A 2 -24.52 -10.29 -11.38
C ASN A 2 -23.93 -9.57 -10.16
N ALA A 3 -24.74 -9.33 -9.13
CA ALA A 3 -24.31 -8.66 -7.89
C ALA A 3 -23.11 -9.37 -7.22
N GLN A 4 -23.06 -10.71 -7.29
CA GLN A 4 -21.94 -11.51 -6.79
C GLN A 4 -20.61 -11.18 -7.49
N THR A 5 -20.65 -11.00 -8.81
CA THR A 5 -19.49 -10.64 -9.64
C THR A 5 -18.88 -9.30 -9.21
N THR A 6 -19.72 -8.31 -8.92
CA THR A 6 -19.29 -6.98 -8.46
C THR A 6 -18.69 -7.05 -7.06
N ILE A 7 -19.26 -7.85 -6.16
CA ILE A 7 -18.75 -8.05 -4.79
C ILE A 7 -17.36 -8.69 -4.84
N ASP A 8 -17.17 -9.73 -5.64
CA ASP A 8 -15.86 -10.41 -5.75
C ASP A 8 -14.79 -9.50 -6.31
N LEU A 9 -15.11 -8.71 -7.35
CA LEU A 9 -14.18 -7.75 -7.95
C LEU A 9 -13.75 -6.68 -6.93
N THR A 10 -14.71 -6.20 -6.14
CA THR A 10 -14.46 -5.20 -5.09
C THR A 10 -13.59 -5.78 -3.98
N ARG A 11 -13.84 -7.03 -3.57
CA ARG A 11 -13.02 -7.75 -2.58
C ARG A 11 -11.59 -7.93 -3.06
N GLN A 12 -11.40 -8.30 -4.32
CA GLN A 12 -10.07 -8.49 -4.91
C GLN A 12 -9.31 -7.16 -4.99
N ALA A 13 -9.97 -6.07 -5.42
CA ALA A 13 -9.39 -4.74 -5.42
C ALA A 13 -8.96 -4.28 -4.02
N MET A 14 -9.81 -4.48 -3.00
CA MET A 14 -9.51 -4.11 -1.62
C MET A 14 -8.34 -4.92 -1.04
N MET A 15 -8.30 -6.23 -1.29
CA MET A 15 -7.16 -7.09 -0.92
C MET A 15 -5.87 -6.62 -1.60
N MET A 16 -5.95 -6.22 -2.88
CA MET A 16 -4.80 -5.72 -3.62
C MET A 16 -4.26 -4.42 -3.00
N CYS A 17 -5.14 -3.46 -2.69
CA CYS A 17 -4.77 -2.23 -1.99
C CYS A 17 -4.10 -2.50 -0.64
N LEU A 18 -4.62 -3.47 0.13
CA LEU A 18 -4.07 -3.84 1.43
C LEU A 18 -2.64 -4.42 1.28
N VAL A 19 -2.45 -5.35 0.34
CA VAL A 19 -1.15 -5.98 0.08
C VAL A 19 -0.12 -4.98 -0.43
N ILE A 20 -0.53 -4.05 -1.28
CA ILE A 20 0.34 -2.99 -1.81
C ILE A 20 0.73 -1.98 -0.72
N GLY A 21 -0.22 -1.61 0.16
CA GLY A 21 0.03 -0.66 1.24
C GLY A 21 0.80 -1.24 2.43
N ALA A 22 0.69 -2.55 2.68
CA ALA A 22 1.32 -3.24 3.81
C ALA A 22 2.83 -2.93 4.00
N PRO A 23 3.72 -3.05 2.99
CA PRO A 23 5.15 -2.80 3.17
C PRO A 23 5.46 -1.37 3.62
N VAL A 24 4.79 -0.37 3.04
CA VAL A 24 4.97 1.05 3.41
C VAL A 24 4.45 1.31 4.83
N LEU A 25 3.31 0.71 5.20
CA LEU A 25 2.73 0.81 6.54
C LEU A 25 3.64 0.19 7.60
N VAL A 26 4.19 -1.00 7.33
CA VAL A 26 5.11 -1.69 8.25
C VAL A 26 6.37 -0.85 8.48
N VAL A 27 6.98 -0.32 7.42
CA VAL A 27 8.15 0.56 7.58
C VAL A 27 7.78 1.83 8.34
N GLY A 28 6.66 2.47 8.00
CA GLY A 28 6.17 3.66 8.70
C GLY A 28 5.91 3.43 10.19
N MET A 29 5.39 2.25 10.56
CA MET A 29 5.19 1.84 11.94
C MET A 29 6.51 1.65 12.68
N VAL A 30 7.43 0.85 12.12
CA VAL A 30 8.73 0.55 12.76
C VAL A 30 9.52 1.83 12.98
N VAL A 31 9.63 2.66 11.93
CA VAL A 31 10.39 3.91 12.00
C VAL A 31 9.70 4.91 12.93
N GLY A 32 8.37 5.03 12.85
CA GLY A 32 7.61 5.90 13.76
C GLY A 32 7.77 5.51 15.22
N LEU A 33 7.80 4.20 15.52
CA LEU A 33 8.02 3.68 16.87
C LEU A 33 9.46 3.95 17.35
N LEU A 34 10.46 3.70 16.52
CA LEU A 34 11.86 3.96 16.85
C LEU A 34 12.12 5.45 17.13
N ILE A 35 11.62 6.33 16.25
CA ILE A 35 11.77 7.78 16.40
C ILE A 35 11.00 8.26 17.64
N GLY A 36 9.77 7.77 17.87
CA GLY A 36 8.98 8.12 19.05
C GLY A 36 9.67 7.70 20.35
N PHE A 37 10.34 6.55 20.37
CA PHE A 37 11.13 6.11 21.52
C PHE A 37 12.36 7.01 21.75
N LEU A 38 13.10 7.35 20.71
CA LEU A 38 14.24 8.29 20.80
C LEU A 38 13.79 9.68 21.27
N GLN A 39 12.62 10.13 20.80
CA GLN A 39 12.01 11.39 21.19
C GLN A 39 11.66 11.40 22.69
N ALA A 40 11.12 10.29 23.19
CA ALA A 40 10.82 10.11 24.61
C ALA A 40 12.09 10.10 25.48
N LEU A 41 13.17 9.46 25.02
CA LEU A 41 14.44 9.38 25.75
C LEU A 41 15.18 10.72 25.83
N THR A 42 15.17 11.52 24.77
CA THR A 42 15.88 12.81 24.71
C THR A 42 15.06 14.00 25.19
N GLN A 43 13.79 13.81 25.55
CA GLN A 43 12.84 14.87 25.95
C GLN A 43 12.62 15.98 24.90
N VAL A 44 13.04 15.78 23.65
CA VAL A 44 12.86 16.75 22.56
C VAL A 44 11.45 16.62 22.00
N GLN A 45 10.51 17.45 22.45
CA GLN A 45 9.13 17.45 21.96
C GLN A 45 8.90 18.25 20.67
N ASP A 46 9.96 18.61 19.95
CA ASP A 46 9.84 19.34 18.69
C ASP A 46 9.34 18.41 17.57
N GLN A 47 8.10 18.65 17.12
CA GLN A 47 7.44 17.80 16.11
C GLN A 47 8.15 17.83 14.75
N THR A 48 8.94 18.86 14.47
CA THR A 48 9.64 19.00 13.19
C THR A 48 10.79 18.00 13.05
N VAL A 49 11.45 17.68 14.17
CA VAL A 49 12.63 16.77 14.22
C VAL A 49 12.24 15.32 13.96
N SER A 50 11.04 14.89 14.38
CA SER A 50 10.56 13.53 14.13
C SER A 50 9.97 13.34 12.74
N PHE A 51 9.56 14.44 12.09
CA PHE A 51 8.87 14.41 10.80
C PHE A 51 9.82 14.07 9.64
N VAL A 52 11.00 14.69 9.61
CA VAL A 52 11.96 14.55 8.50
C VAL A 52 12.50 13.11 8.36
N PRO A 53 13.01 12.45 9.43
CA PRO A 53 13.53 11.10 9.31
C PRO A 53 12.44 10.08 8.97
N LYS A 54 11.20 10.31 9.44
CA LYS A 54 10.05 9.44 9.16
C LYS A 54 9.67 9.49 7.68
N ILE A 55 9.58 10.67 7.07
CA ILE A 55 9.29 10.82 5.64
C ILE A 55 10.38 10.19 4.79
N LEU A 56 11.66 10.42 5.12
CA LEU A 56 12.79 9.82 4.41
C LEU A 56 12.70 8.29 4.40
N ALA A 57 12.41 7.68 5.54
CA ALA A 57 12.29 6.24 5.62
C ALA A 57 11.08 5.69 4.83
N MET A 58 9.94 6.38 4.88
CA MET A 58 8.76 6.01 4.08
C MET A 58 9.02 6.17 2.58
N ALA A 59 9.74 7.21 2.17
CA ALA A 59 10.12 7.45 0.78
C ALA A 59 11.09 6.37 0.27
N VAL A 60 12.08 5.98 1.07
CA VAL A 60 12.98 4.87 0.75
C VAL A 60 12.21 3.56 0.64
N ALA A 61 11.34 3.25 1.60
CA ALA A 61 10.49 2.06 1.54
C ALA A 61 9.64 2.04 0.26
N LEU A 62 9.01 3.15 -0.07
CA LEU A 62 8.23 3.28 -1.29
C LEU A 62 9.10 3.06 -2.54
N ALA A 63 10.29 3.67 -2.61
CA ALA A 63 11.20 3.52 -3.74
C ALA A 63 11.65 2.05 -3.95
N PHE A 64 11.96 1.34 -2.86
CA PHE A 64 12.30 -0.09 -2.92
C PHE A 64 11.12 -0.96 -3.32
N THR A 65 9.91 -0.62 -2.85
CA THR A 65 8.70 -1.40 -3.16
C THR A 65 8.08 -1.01 -4.51
N LEU A 66 8.56 0.07 -5.15
CA LEU A 66 7.98 0.65 -6.35
C LEU A 66 7.91 -0.33 -7.54
N PRO A 67 8.98 -1.08 -7.90
CA PRO A 67 8.93 -2.00 -9.03
C PRO A 67 7.92 -3.12 -8.81
N TRP A 68 7.85 -3.64 -7.58
CA TRP A 68 6.90 -4.69 -7.20
C TRP A 68 5.45 -4.19 -7.21
N LEU A 69 5.23 -2.97 -6.70
CA LEU A 69 3.92 -2.31 -6.71
C LEU A 69 3.41 -2.15 -8.15
N LEU A 70 4.28 -1.67 -9.05
CA LEU A 70 3.94 -1.51 -10.46
C LEU A 70 3.63 -2.86 -11.13
N HIS A 71 4.40 -3.91 -10.83
CA HIS A 71 4.15 -5.24 -11.36
C HIS A 71 2.79 -5.80 -10.89
N LYS A 72 2.48 -5.65 -9.60
CA LYS A 72 1.18 -6.04 -9.01
C LYS A 72 0.03 -5.29 -9.69
N LEU A 73 0.10 -3.97 -9.76
CA LEU A 73 -0.97 -3.15 -10.36
C LEU A 73 -1.15 -3.47 -11.84
N ALA A 74 -0.06 -3.51 -12.62
CA ALA A 74 -0.13 -3.83 -14.04
C ALA A 74 -0.71 -5.23 -14.27
N GLY A 75 -0.28 -6.23 -13.49
CA GLY A 75 -0.83 -7.59 -13.57
C GLY A 75 -2.32 -7.63 -13.29
N TYR A 76 -2.78 -6.95 -12.23
CA TYR A 76 -4.20 -6.85 -11.93
C TYR A 76 -4.99 -6.12 -13.01
N THR A 77 -4.45 -5.04 -13.57
CA THR A 77 -5.09 -4.32 -14.68
C THR A 77 -5.21 -5.22 -15.90
N VAL A 78 -4.15 -5.92 -16.30
CA VAL A 78 -4.19 -6.84 -17.45
C VAL A 78 -5.21 -7.96 -17.22
N GLU A 79 -5.22 -8.57 -16.03
CA GLU A 79 -6.19 -9.59 -15.65
C GLU A 79 -7.63 -9.05 -15.69
N LEU A 80 -7.85 -7.84 -15.16
CA LEU A 80 -9.17 -7.22 -15.17
C LEU A 80 -9.65 -6.97 -16.60
N PHE A 81 -8.81 -6.38 -17.46
CA PHE A 81 -9.14 -6.11 -18.86
C PHE A 81 -9.31 -7.39 -19.70
N SER A 82 -8.52 -8.44 -19.47
CA SER A 82 -8.65 -9.71 -20.18
C SER A 82 -9.91 -10.48 -19.79
N ASN A 83 -10.38 -10.31 -18.55
CA ASN A 83 -11.60 -10.92 -18.05
C ASN A 83 -12.86 -10.08 -18.30
N ILE A 84 -12.75 -8.81 -18.74
CA ILE A 84 -13.91 -7.99 -19.12
C ILE A 84 -14.75 -8.69 -20.21
N PRO A 85 -14.20 -9.16 -21.35
CA PRO A 85 -14.95 -9.82 -22.41
C PRO A 85 -15.77 -11.02 -21.91
N ASP A 86 -15.21 -11.90 -21.09
CA ASP A 86 -15.93 -13.03 -20.50
C ASP A 86 -17.03 -12.58 -19.52
N ARG A 87 -16.80 -11.49 -18.77
CA ARG A 87 -17.75 -10.95 -17.78
C ARG A 87 -18.90 -10.16 -18.43
N ILE A 88 -18.76 -9.75 -19.69
CA ILE A 88 -19.80 -9.06 -20.49
C ILE A 88 -20.46 -9.97 -21.53
N ALA A 89 -19.77 -10.98 -22.06
CA ALA A 89 -20.28 -11.91 -23.08
C ALA A 89 -20.87 -13.21 -22.48
N GLY A 90 -20.52 -13.54 -21.24
CA GLY A 90 -21.12 -14.62 -20.46
C GLY A 90 -22.29 -14.13 -19.60
N GLY A 91 -23.41 -13.87 -20.27
CA GLY A 91 -24.69 -13.47 -19.69
C GLY A 91 -25.67 -13.05 -20.78
#